data_AF-A0A7L3JFR0-F1
#
_entry.id   AF-A0A7L3JFR0-F1
#
_cell.length_a   1.000
_cell.length_b   1.000
_cell.length_c   1.000
_cell.angle_alpha   90.00
_cell.angle_beta   90.00
_cell.angle_gamma   90.00
#
_symmetry.space_group_name_H-M   'P 1'
#
loop_
_entity.id
_entity.type
_entity.pdbx_description
1 polymer ?
#
loop_
_entity_poly.entity_id
_entity_poly.type
_entity_poly.pdbx_seq_one_letter_code
_entity_poly.pdbx_strand_id
1 'polypeptide(L)'
;QEVKLYKNAREREKYDNMAELFAVVKTLQALEKAYIKDCVSPNEYTAACSRLLVQFKAALKQVQGSEISSIDDFCRKFRLDCPLAMERIKEDRPITIKDDKGNLNRCIADIVSLFITVMDKLRLEIRAMDEIQPDLRELMETMNRMSHLPPDFEGRQKVNQW
;
A
#
# COMPACT_ATOMS: atom_id res chain seq x y z
N GLN A 1 -0.78 45.13 20.16
CA GLN A 1 -1.19 45.03 18.74
C GLN A 1 -1.23 43.54 18.40
N GLU A 2 -2.35 43.02 17.89
CA GLU A 2 -2.47 41.59 17.55
C GLU A 2 -1.60 41.24 16.34
N VAL A 3 -0.86 40.13 16.44
CA VAL A 3 -0.02 39.64 15.34
C VAL A 3 -0.89 38.83 14.38
N LYS A 4 -0.83 39.17 13.09
CA LYS A 4 -1.54 38.44 12.02
C LYS A 4 -0.66 37.34 11.44
N LEU A 5 -1.26 36.19 11.17
CA LEU A 5 -0.57 35.03 10.60
C LEU A 5 -0.04 35.32 9.17
N TYR A 6 -0.77 36.09 8.38
CA TYR A 6 -0.41 36.51 7.03
C TYR A 6 -0.64 38.00 6.83
N LYS A 7 0.08 38.59 5.86
CA LYS A 7 -0.01 40.00 5.47
C LYS A 7 -0.48 40.21 4.03
N ASN A 8 -0.48 39.17 3.21
CA ASN A 8 -0.87 39.22 1.79
C ASN A 8 -1.59 37.93 1.35
N ALA A 9 -2.19 37.97 0.15
CA ALA A 9 -2.96 36.85 -0.39
C ALA A 9 -2.13 35.57 -0.59
N ARG A 10 -0.86 35.71 -1.02
CA ARG A 10 0.05 34.59 -1.23
C ARG A 10 0.41 33.87 0.07
N GLU A 11 0.67 34.62 1.14
CA GLU A 11 0.90 34.06 2.47
C GLU A 11 -0.34 33.36 3.01
N ARG A 12 -1.54 33.92 2.78
CA ARG A 12 -2.79 33.27 3.17
C ARG A 12 -2.95 31.92 2.51
N GLU A 13 -2.81 31.85 1.18
CA GLU A 13 -2.90 30.59 0.43
C GLU A 13 -1.85 29.57 0.89
N LYS A 14 -0.62 30.01 1.17
CA LYS A 14 0.42 29.15 1.75
C LYS A 14 -0.03 28.53 3.08
N TYR A 15 -0.59 29.33 4.00
CA TYR A 15 -1.07 28.81 5.28
C TYR A 15 -2.31 27.93 5.14
N ASP A 16 -3.21 28.22 4.20
CA ASP A 16 -4.37 27.37 3.91
C ASP A 16 -3.92 25.97 3.45
N ASN A 17 -2.95 25.89 2.53
CA ASN A 17 -2.40 24.61 2.08
C ASN A 17 -1.66 23.86 3.21
N MET A 18 -0.92 24.59 4.05
CA MET A 18 -0.26 24.01 5.23
C MET A 18 -1.28 23.49 6.26
N ALA A 19 -2.38 24.20 6.46
CA ALA A 19 -3.46 23.78 7.36
C ALA A 19 -4.12 22.49 6.85
N GLU A 20 -4.36 22.38 5.54
CA GLU A 20 -4.91 21.17 4.93
C GLU A 20 -3.97 19.96 5.12
N LEU A 21 -2.67 20.12 4.84
CA LEU A 21 -1.69 19.04 5.07
C LEU A 21 -1.66 18.62 6.55
N PHE A 22 -1.67 19.59 7.47
CA PHE A 22 -1.72 19.31 8.90
C PHE A 22 -2.99 18.52 9.28
N ALA A 23 -4.14 18.94 8.78
CA ALA A 23 -5.43 18.32 9.04
C ALA A 23 -5.48 16.88 8.52
N VAL A 24 -5.00 16.63 7.30
CA VAL A 24 -4.96 15.28 6.71
C VAL A 24 -4.09 14.35 7.55
N VAL A 25 -2.88 14.78 7.95
CA VAL A 25 -1.99 13.95 8.76
C VAL A 25 -2.58 13.67 10.15
N LYS A 26 -3.21 14.68 10.79
CA LYS A 26 -3.89 14.44 12.08
C LYS A 26 -5.08 13.50 11.95
N THR A 27 -5.83 13.61 10.85
CA THR A 27 -6.98 12.75 10.57
C THR A 27 -6.53 11.31 10.37
N LEU A 28 -5.45 11.09 9.60
CA LEU A 28 -4.85 9.77 9.43
C LEU A 28 -4.39 9.19 10.77
N GLN A 29 -3.73 9.97 11.62
CA GLN A 29 -3.34 9.54 12.97
C GLN A 29 -4.54 9.13 13.83
N ALA A 30 -5.65 9.87 13.75
CA ALA A 30 -6.86 9.56 14.48
C ALA A 30 -7.52 8.28 13.96
N LEU A 31 -7.56 8.08 12.64
CA LEU A 31 -8.07 6.87 12.01
C LEU A 31 -7.28 5.63 12.44
N GLU A 32 -5.94 5.70 12.44
CA GLU A 32 -5.08 4.61 12.92
C GLU A 32 -5.40 4.25 14.38
N LYS A 33 -5.56 5.26 15.25
CA LYS A 33 -5.94 5.01 16.66
C LYS A 33 -7.33 4.39 16.78
N ALA A 34 -8.29 4.81 15.96
CA ALA A 34 -9.65 4.27 15.99
C ALA A 34 -9.65 2.80 15.56
N TYR A 35 -8.85 2.44 14.56
CA TYR A 35 -8.69 1.06 14.12
C TYR A 35 -8.01 0.18 15.18
N ILE A 36 -6.94 0.66 15.81
CA ILE A 36 -6.27 -0.05 16.94
C ILE A 36 -7.23 -0.31 18.10
N LYS A 37 -8.18 0.61 18.33
CA LYS A 37 -9.21 0.50 19.37
C LYS A 37 -10.45 -0.27 18.91
N ASP A 38 -10.40 -0.91 17.75
CA ASP A 38 -11.51 -1.70 17.19
C ASP A 38 -12.83 -0.91 17.06
N CYS A 39 -12.72 0.40 16.80
CA CYS A 39 -13.87 1.30 16.68
C CYS A 39 -14.37 1.42 15.23
N VAL A 40 -13.65 0.84 14.27
CA VAL A 40 -13.91 0.94 12.83
C VAL A 40 -13.66 -0.42 12.19
N SER A 41 -14.57 -0.89 11.33
CA SER A 41 -14.39 -2.18 10.66
C SER A 41 -13.20 -2.17 9.69
N PRO A 42 -12.60 -3.34 9.37
CA PRO A 42 -11.49 -3.43 8.42
C PRO A 42 -11.80 -2.82 7.04
N ASN A 43 -13.01 -3.00 6.53
CA ASN A 43 -13.41 -2.50 5.21
C ASN A 43 -13.52 -0.97 5.20
N GLU A 44 -14.17 -0.38 6.20
CA GLU A 44 -14.29 1.08 6.34
C GLU A 44 -12.93 1.74 6.54
N TYR A 45 -12.11 1.17 7.42
CA TYR A 45 -10.74 1.62 7.66
C TYR A 45 -9.93 1.61 6.38
N THR A 46 -9.93 0.50 5.63
CA THR A 46 -9.13 0.35 4.41
C THR A 46 -9.51 1.40 3.37
N ALA A 47 -10.82 1.60 3.16
CA ALA A 47 -11.31 2.60 2.21
C ALA A 47 -10.98 4.04 2.64
N ALA A 48 -11.13 4.36 3.93
CA ALA A 48 -10.83 5.69 4.47
C ALA A 48 -9.32 6.00 4.45
N CYS A 49 -8.49 5.05 4.87
CA CYS A 49 -7.03 5.18 4.90
C CYS A 49 -6.47 5.38 3.48
N SER A 50 -6.92 4.59 2.51
CA SER A 50 -6.52 4.75 1.10
C SER A 50 -6.86 6.14 0.54
N ARG A 51 -8.05 6.69 0.85
CA ARG A 51 -8.42 8.06 0.45
C ARG A 51 -7.54 9.11 1.10
N LEU A 52 -7.29 8.99 2.42
CA LEU A 52 -6.44 9.93 3.15
C LEU A 52 -5.00 9.92 2.65
N LEU A 53 -4.44 8.76 2.27
CA LEU A 53 -3.09 8.68 1.70
C LEU A 53 -3.00 9.39 0.33
N VAL A 54 -4.04 9.29 -0.51
CA VAL A 54 -4.10 10.04 -1.78
C VAL A 54 -4.21 11.55 -1.52
N GLN A 55 -5.09 11.96 -0.59
CA GLN A 55 -5.23 13.36 -0.19
C GLN A 55 -3.93 13.92 0.39
N PHE A 56 -3.24 13.14 1.23
CA PHE A 56 -1.94 13.50 1.78
C PHE A 56 -0.93 13.80 0.68
N LYS A 57 -0.81 12.94 -0.34
CA LYS A 57 0.12 13.15 -1.46
C LYS A 57 -0.18 14.45 -2.21
N ALA A 58 -1.46 14.76 -2.44
CA ALA A 58 -1.87 16.01 -3.07
C ALA A 58 -1.55 17.23 -2.19
N ALA A 59 -1.89 17.18 -0.90
CA ALA A 59 -1.63 18.25 0.06
C ALA A 59 -0.12 18.51 0.23
N LEU A 60 0.70 17.45 0.33
CA LEU A 60 2.15 17.57 0.43
C LEU A 60 2.73 18.27 -0.79
N LYS A 61 2.27 17.92 -2.00
CA LYS A 61 2.72 18.54 -3.25
C LYS A 61 2.39 20.05 -3.30
N GLN A 62 1.29 20.49 -2.70
CA GLN A 62 0.93 21.91 -2.62
C GLN A 62 1.78 22.69 -1.61
N VAL A 63 2.30 22.02 -0.58
CA VAL A 63 3.12 22.63 0.48
C VAL A 63 4.62 22.55 0.17
N GLN A 64 5.04 21.58 -0.64
CA GLN A 64 6.44 21.39 -1.02
C GLN A 64 7.02 22.64 -1.70
N GLY A 65 8.19 23.04 -1.21
CA GLY A 65 8.89 24.21 -1.70
C GLY A 65 10.22 24.42 -0.99
N SER A 66 10.77 25.62 -1.06
CA SER A 66 12.08 25.95 -0.48
C SER A 66 12.13 25.82 1.05
N GLU A 67 11.00 26.01 1.75
CA GLU A 67 10.94 25.94 3.22
C GLU A 67 10.56 24.55 3.76
N ILE A 68 9.88 23.71 2.96
CA ILE A 68 9.38 22.40 3.36
C ILE A 68 9.73 21.43 2.24
N SER A 69 10.80 20.66 2.43
CA SER A 69 11.27 19.70 1.43
C SER A 69 10.64 18.32 1.64
N SER A 70 10.39 17.95 2.90
CA SER A 70 9.83 16.66 3.27
C SER A 70 8.70 16.80 4.29
N ILE A 71 7.92 15.72 4.45
CA ILE A 71 6.93 15.63 5.51
C ILE A 71 7.57 15.67 6.91
N ASP A 72 8.77 15.12 7.07
CA ASP A 72 9.51 15.15 8.34
C ASP A 72 9.86 16.58 8.76
N ASP A 73 10.25 17.42 7.80
CA ASP A 73 10.54 18.84 8.06
C ASP A 73 9.28 19.59 8.47
N PHE A 74 8.16 19.30 7.82
CA PHE A 74 6.85 19.87 8.17
C PHE A 74 6.46 19.46 9.59
N CYS A 75 6.56 18.17 9.92
CA CYS A 75 6.23 17.66 11.24
C CYS A 75 7.12 18.27 12.33
N ARG A 76 8.42 18.43 12.07
CA ARG A 76 9.34 19.09 13.00
C ARG A 76 9.01 20.57 13.19
N LYS A 77 8.73 21.31 12.10
CA LYS A 77 8.43 22.74 12.13
C LYS A 77 7.16 23.05 12.92
N PHE A 78 6.11 22.25 12.73
CA PHE A 78 4.81 22.45 13.38
C PHE A 78 4.58 21.56 14.61
N ARG A 79 5.60 20.83 15.07
CA ARG A 79 5.53 19.89 16.21
C ARG A 79 4.39 18.88 16.09
N LEU A 80 4.22 18.35 14.89
CA LEU A 80 3.16 17.40 14.57
C LEU A 80 3.61 15.98 14.93
N ASP A 81 3.32 15.56 16.16
CA ASP A 81 3.61 14.20 16.63
C ASP A 81 2.49 13.22 16.22
N CYS A 82 2.74 12.47 15.14
CA CYS A 82 1.82 11.51 14.53
C CYS A 82 2.52 10.23 14.05
N PRO A 83 3.12 9.43 14.95
CA PRO A 83 3.96 8.29 14.57
C PRO A 83 3.22 7.21 13.76
N LEU A 84 1.92 7.00 14.01
CA LEU A 84 1.13 6.00 13.27
C LEU A 84 0.86 6.46 11.84
N ALA A 85 0.50 7.73 11.67
CA ALA A 85 0.33 8.32 10.35
C ALA A 85 1.64 8.28 9.55
N MET A 86 2.78 8.58 10.19
CA MET A 86 4.09 8.53 9.53
C MET A 86 4.42 7.12 9.03
N GLU A 87 4.16 6.07 9.82
CA GLU A 87 4.34 4.68 9.38
C GLU A 87 3.44 4.32 8.19
N ARG A 88 2.18 4.78 8.17
CA ARG A 88 1.28 4.56 7.02
C ARG A 88 1.72 5.33 5.78
N ILE A 89 2.15 6.57 5.93
CA ILE A 89 2.70 7.39 4.84
C ILE A 89 3.94 6.73 4.25
N LYS A 90 4.84 6.22 5.10
CA LYS A 90 6.06 5.54 4.68
C LYS A 90 5.79 4.25 3.88
N GLU A 91 4.78 3.48 4.28
CA GLU A 91 4.39 2.25 3.58
C GLU A 91 3.44 2.50 2.40
N ASP A 92 2.89 3.73 2.27
CA ASP A 92 1.90 4.19 1.28
C ASP A 92 0.69 3.25 1.11
N ARG A 93 0.25 2.61 2.20
CA ARG A 93 -0.92 1.72 2.20
C ARG A 93 -1.53 1.51 3.59
N PRO A 94 -2.83 1.16 3.68
CA PRO A 94 -3.47 0.75 4.92
C PRO A 94 -2.80 -0.47 5.55
N ILE A 95 -2.85 -0.61 6.89
CA ILE A 95 -2.23 -1.74 7.60
C ILE A 95 -2.86 -3.10 7.25
N THR A 96 -4.11 -3.09 6.80
CA THR A 96 -4.87 -4.27 6.33
C THR A 96 -4.34 -4.82 5.00
N ILE A 97 -3.69 -3.98 4.19
CA ILE A 97 -3.10 -4.38 2.91
C ILE A 97 -1.65 -4.81 3.18
N LYS A 98 -1.45 -6.12 3.15
CA LYS A 98 -0.10 -6.70 3.10
C LYS A 98 0.50 -6.40 1.72
N ASP A 99 1.78 -6.11 1.71
CA ASP A 99 2.54 -5.88 0.49
C ASP A 99 3.28 -7.14 0.12
N ASP A 100 3.24 -7.43 -1.17
CA ASP A 100 4.09 -8.44 -1.78
C ASP A 100 5.54 -7.94 -1.90
N LYS A 101 5.91 -6.75 -1.37
CA LYS A 101 7.25 -6.12 -1.23
C LYS A 101 8.28 -6.59 -2.28
N GLY A 102 8.04 -6.29 -3.55
CA GLY A 102 8.98 -6.60 -4.64
C GLY A 102 9.03 -8.07 -5.07
N ASN A 103 8.25 -8.93 -4.42
CA ASN A 103 8.03 -10.31 -4.79
C ASN A 103 6.99 -10.45 -5.91
N LEU A 104 6.33 -9.38 -6.37
CA LEU A 104 5.40 -9.48 -7.50
C LEU A 104 6.11 -9.98 -8.77
N ASN A 105 7.19 -9.30 -9.17
CA ASN A 105 7.97 -9.69 -10.35
C ASN A 105 8.63 -11.06 -10.17
N ARG A 106 9.04 -11.38 -8.94
CA ARG A 106 9.58 -12.69 -8.61
C ARG A 106 8.52 -13.79 -8.65
N CYS A 107 7.35 -13.58 -8.04
CA CYS A 107 6.20 -14.48 -8.12
C CYS A 107 5.75 -14.68 -9.57
N ILE A 108 5.73 -13.62 -10.39
CA ILE A 108 5.46 -13.74 -11.83
C ILE A 108 6.51 -14.63 -12.49
N ALA A 109 7.80 -14.38 -12.24
CA ALA A 109 8.89 -15.18 -12.80
C ALA A 109 8.82 -16.65 -12.36
N ASP A 110 8.58 -16.90 -11.07
CA ASP A 110 8.46 -18.23 -10.47
C ASP A 110 7.24 -18.98 -11.06
N ILE A 111 6.07 -18.32 -11.16
CA ILE A 111 4.85 -18.89 -11.77
C ILE A 111 5.11 -19.25 -13.24
N VAL A 112 5.68 -18.33 -14.02
CA VAL A 112 5.99 -18.56 -15.43
C VAL A 112 6.99 -19.72 -15.59
N SER A 113 8.03 -19.75 -14.76
CA SER A 113 9.02 -20.83 -14.75
C SER A 113 8.37 -22.18 -14.46
N LEU A 114 7.54 -22.27 -13.42
CA LEU A 114 6.86 -23.51 -13.03
C LEU A 114 5.88 -24.00 -14.12
N PHE A 115 5.17 -23.09 -14.79
CA PHE A 115 4.33 -23.47 -15.94
C PHE A 115 5.15 -24.05 -17.09
N ILE A 116 6.31 -23.45 -17.41
CA ILE A 116 7.23 -23.96 -18.44
C ILE A 116 7.75 -25.34 -18.02
N THR A 117 8.20 -25.50 -16.78
CA THR A 117 8.71 -26.77 -16.25
C THR A 117 7.68 -27.89 -16.33
N VAL A 118 6.45 -27.66 -15.86
CA VAL A 118 5.36 -28.65 -15.94
C VAL A 118 5.04 -29.00 -17.40
N MET A 119 4.98 -27.99 -18.28
CA MET A 119 4.70 -28.21 -19.70
C MET A 119 5.80 -29.02 -20.40
N ASP A 120 7.07 -28.75 -20.09
CA ASP A 120 8.20 -29.44 -20.67
C ASP A 120 8.28 -30.89 -20.17
N LYS A 121 8.03 -31.15 -18.88
CA LYS A 121 7.89 -32.52 -18.34
C LYS A 121 6.85 -33.33 -19.13
N LEU A 122 5.67 -32.75 -19.36
CA LEU A 122 4.60 -33.40 -20.11
C LEU A 122 4.99 -33.65 -21.58
N ARG A 123 5.69 -32.71 -22.23
CA ARG A 123 6.20 -32.85 -23.61
C ARG A 123 7.26 -33.94 -23.74
N LEU A 124 8.07 -34.14 -22.70
CA LEU A 124 9.05 -35.22 -22.60
C LEU A 124 8.43 -36.57 -22.21
N GLU A 125 7.09 -36.65 -22.17
CA GLU A 125 6.33 -37.82 -21.76
C GLU A 125 6.59 -38.29 -20.31
N ILE A 126 7.11 -37.39 -19.46
CA ILE A 126 7.18 -37.62 -18.02
C ILE A 126 5.76 -37.47 -17.48
N ARG A 127 5.15 -38.60 -17.10
CA ARG A 127 3.74 -38.69 -16.65
C ARG A 127 3.59 -39.30 -15.26
N ALA A 128 4.70 -39.61 -14.60
CA ALA A 128 4.68 -40.15 -13.25
C ALA A 128 4.18 -39.08 -12.28
N MET A 129 3.27 -39.47 -11.37
CA MET A 129 2.61 -38.54 -10.45
C MET A 129 3.62 -37.83 -9.55
N ASP A 130 4.58 -38.58 -9.00
CA ASP A 130 5.65 -38.13 -8.13
C ASP A 130 6.60 -37.13 -8.80
N GLU A 131 6.68 -37.16 -10.13
CA GLU A 131 7.49 -36.22 -10.92
C GLU A 131 6.75 -34.91 -11.25
N ILE A 132 5.41 -34.92 -11.34
CA ILE A 132 4.61 -33.74 -11.75
C ILE A 132 3.99 -33.02 -10.54
N GLN A 133 3.50 -33.77 -9.56
CA GLN A 133 2.75 -33.25 -8.42
C GLN A 133 3.52 -32.19 -7.60
N PRO A 134 4.84 -32.32 -7.37
CA PRO A 134 5.60 -31.32 -6.63
C PRO A 134 5.56 -29.94 -7.31
N ASP A 135 5.77 -29.88 -8.62
CA ASP A 135 5.78 -28.62 -9.37
C ASP A 135 4.39 -27.98 -9.42
N LEU A 136 3.33 -28.78 -9.59
CA LEU A 136 1.94 -28.29 -9.56
C LEU A 136 1.56 -27.74 -8.18
N ARG A 137 2.02 -28.39 -7.11
CA ARG A 137 1.82 -27.92 -5.73
C ARG A 137 2.54 -26.59 -5.53
N GLU A 138 3.80 -26.50 -5.92
CA GLU A 138 4.59 -25.27 -5.79
C GLU A 138 3.99 -24.13 -6.64
N LEU A 139 3.49 -24.44 -7.83
CA LEU A 139 2.77 -23.51 -8.68
C LEU A 139 1.52 -22.96 -7.97
N MET A 140 0.70 -23.83 -7.38
CA MET A 140 -0.50 -23.43 -6.66
C MET A 140 -0.17 -22.55 -5.44
N GLU A 141 0.83 -22.93 -4.65
CA GLU A 141 1.29 -22.15 -3.49
C GLU A 141 1.82 -20.77 -3.89
N THR A 142 2.60 -20.71 -4.98
CA THR A 142 3.14 -19.45 -5.50
C THR A 142 2.03 -18.55 -6.04
N MET A 143 1.04 -19.11 -6.73
CA MET A 143 -0.14 -18.39 -7.18
C MET A 143 -0.97 -17.85 -6.01
N ASN A 144 -1.11 -18.60 -4.91
CA ASN A 144 -1.84 -18.16 -3.71
C ASN A 144 -1.14 -17.04 -2.95
N ARG A 145 0.19 -16.96 -3.04
CA ARG A 145 0.99 -15.88 -2.43
C ARG A 145 0.87 -14.55 -3.15
N MET A 146 0.39 -14.53 -4.40
CA MET A 146 0.26 -13.31 -5.20
C MET A 146 -1.04 -12.57 -4.84
N SER A 147 -0.94 -11.48 -4.09
CA SER A 147 -2.11 -10.71 -3.62
C SER A 147 -2.80 -9.93 -4.75
N HIS A 148 -2.09 -9.71 -5.85
CA HIS A 148 -2.61 -9.05 -7.06
C HIS A 148 -3.52 -9.93 -7.92
N LEU A 149 -3.51 -11.25 -7.72
CA LEU A 149 -4.43 -12.13 -8.44
C LEU A 149 -5.83 -12.06 -7.80
N PRO A 150 -6.89 -11.84 -8.59
CA PRO A 150 -8.26 -11.91 -8.10
C PRO A 150 -8.54 -13.23 -7.36
N PRO A 151 -9.37 -13.22 -6.31
CA PRO A 151 -9.72 -14.43 -5.57
C PRO A 151 -10.41 -15.48 -6.45
N ASP A 152 -11.09 -15.05 -7.51
CA ASP A 152 -11.84 -15.84 -8.48
C ASP A 152 -11.07 -16.12 -9.79
N PHE A 153 -9.75 -15.94 -9.80
CA PHE A 153 -8.93 -16.17 -10.99
C PHE A 153 -9.06 -17.62 -11.50
N GLU A 154 -9.61 -17.80 -12.70
CA GLU A 154 -9.86 -19.11 -13.33
C GLU A 154 -8.62 -20.02 -13.35
N GLY A 155 -7.43 -19.43 -13.57
CA GLY A 155 -6.18 -20.18 -13.59
C GLY A 155 -5.90 -20.93 -12.29
N ARG A 156 -6.27 -20.38 -11.11
CA ARG A 156 -6.13 -21.08 -9.83
C ARG A 156 -7.05 -22.29 -9.75
N GLN A 157 -8.26 -22.18 -10.27
CA GLN A 157 -9.23 -23.28 -10.26
C GLN A 157 -8.76 -24.44 -11.13
N LYS A 158 -8.20 -24.14 -12.32
CA LYS A 158 -7.64 -25.16 -13.23
C LYS A 158 -6.42 -25.87 -12.63
N VAL A 159 -5.45 -25.11 -12.10
CA VAL A 159 -4.25 -25.69 -11.48
C VAL A 159 -4.61 -26.58 -10.28
N ASN A 160 -5.62 -26.21 -9.50
CA ASN A 160 -6.09 -27.03 -8.39
C ASN A 160 -6.84 -28.31 -8.84
N GLN A 161 -7.38 -28.33 -10.06
CA GLN A 161 -8.03 -29.50 -10.64
C GLN A 161 -7.01 -30.50 -11.19
N TRP A 162 -5.88 -30.00 -11.69
CA TRP A 162 -4.78 -30.79 -12.24
C TRP A 162 -3.99 -31.51 -11.14
#